data_AF-A0A370TS69-F1
#
_entry.id   AF-A0A370TS69-F1
#
_cell.length_a   1.000
_cell.length_b   1.000
_cell.length_c   1.000
_cell.angle_alpha   90.00
_cell.angle_beta   90.00
_cell.angle_gamma   90.00
#
_symmetry.space_group_name_H-M   'P 1'
#
loop_
_entity.id
_entity.type
_entity.pdbx_description
1 polymer ?
#
loop_
_entity_poly.entity_id
_entity_poly.type
_entity_poly.pdbx_seq_one_letter_code
_entity_poly.pdbx_strand_id
1 'polypeptide(L)'
;MCSTNFRKTPSASASPLQTREPATAHTSIARQPPNFYAMATPAARTNCKVILAGTIAKGLLAEVADGLSKLAEKPKLVGFLANEDPAAHMYADWSAKTCRENGFDFDLRVVSKADIEESILSANNDPTIHGIIVYYPIYPATSRQDSYIQQLVSLSKDVEGLTHRYVFNMYQNIRFLDPPKNEQKSILPCTPLAVVKVLEYLQIYNSILPYGNRLFGKTITVINRSEVVGRPLAALLANDGAKVYSVDLDGVQMFTRGQGITKYHHEVHPQDPSFKLENCLPLSDVVISGVPGKTYKVDTNLIRDGAVCINFSSDKNFDSDAVKQKASIYVPAIGKVTIAVLLRNLLRLVQNQKASAVVAADQEVAGQREG
;
A
#
# COMPACT_ATOMS: atom_id res chain seq x y z
N MET A 1 -55.17 -33.42 -24.32
CA MET A 1 -56.37 -34.24 -24.00
C MET A 1 -56.60 -34.20 -22.49
N CYS A 2 -57.74 -34.71 -22.00
CA CYS A 2 -58.33 -34.68 -20.63
C CYS A 2 -57.38 -34.39 -19.43
N SER A 3 -57.75 -33.62 -18.39
CA SER A 3 -58.97 -33.66 -17.53
C SER A 3 -59.03 -34.96 -16.67
N THR A 4 -59.51 -34.97 -15.42
CA THR A 4 -60.52 -34.13 -14.73
C THR A 4 -60.23 -33.84 -13.25
N ASN A 5 -60.82 -32.75 -12.72
CA ASN A 5 -61.07 -32.51 -11.28
C ASN A 5 -62.02 -33.56 -10.67
N PHE A 6 -62.12 -33.61 -9.33
CA PHE A 6 -63.43 -33.63 -8.68
C PHE A 6 -63.46 -32.89 -7.32
N ARG A 7 -64.52 -32.09 -7.09
CA ARG A 7 -64.85 -31.41 -5.82
C ARG A 7 -66.05 -32.12 -5.15
N LYS A 8 -66.26 -31.91 -3.85
CA LYS A 8 -67.63 -31.79 -3.30
C LYS A 8 -67.71 -30.98 -2.00
N THR A 9 -68.59 -29.98 -2.01
CA THR A 9 -69.29 -29.38 -0.85
C THR A 9 -70.73 -29.95 -0.84
N PRO A 10 -71.61 -29.73 0.17
CA PRO A 10 -72.30 -28.44 0.47
C PRO A 10 -72.57 -28.28 2.02
N SER A 11 -73.43 -27.45 2.64
CA SER A 11 -74.06 -26.12 2.39
C SER A 11 -74.76 -25.60 3.66
N ALA A 12 -74.85 -24.26 3.81
CA ALA A 12 -75.87 -23.53 4.61
C ALA A 12 -75.79 -23.65 6.17
N SER A 13 -76.50 -22.84 6.98
CA SER A 13 -77.60 -21.90 6.66
C SER A 13 -77.75 -20.70 7.64
N ALA A 14 -78.39 -19.63 7.12
CA ALA A 14 -79.28 -18.67 7.80
C ALA A 14 -78.74 -17.63 8.83
N SER A 15 -79.41 -16.48 8.85
CA SER A 15 -79.35 -15.38 9.82
C SER A 15 -80.77 -14.85 10.05
N PRO A 16 -81.06 -14.11 11.14
CA PRO A 16 -82.28 -13.30 11.19
C PRO A 16 -82.11 -11.83 11.66
N LEU A 17 -82.59 -10.93 10.80
CA LEU A 17 -83.31 -9.67 11.06
C LEU A 17 -82.71 -8.52 11.91
N GLN A 18 -83.40 -7.38 11.79
CA GLN A 18 -83.05 -6.04 12.28
C GLN A 18 -84.09 -5.53 13.29
N THR A 19 -83.68 -4.60 14.15
CA THR A 19 -84.52 -3.44 14.55
C THR A 19 -83.65 -2.17 14.56
N ARG A 20 -84.28 -1.00 14.46
CA ARG A 20 -83.65 0.34 14.56
C ARG A 20 -84.27 1.09 15.73
N GLU A 21 -83.50 1.96 16.38
CA GLU A 21 -83.96 3.29 16.85
C GLU A 21 -82.73 4.20 17.17
N PRO A 22 -82.89 5.54 17.34
CA PRO A 22 -81.79 6.49 17.08
C PRO A 22 -81.01 7.04 18.28
N ALA A 23 -79.77 7.40 17.97
CA ALA A 23 -78.90 8.44 18.55
C ALA A 23 -79.26 9.13 19.89
N THR A 24 -78.38 8.95 20.87
CA THR A 24 -77.96 10.01 21.81
C THR A 24 -76.44 10.17 21.75
N ALA A 25 -75.95 11.41 21.84
CA ALA A 25 -74.52 11.72 21.71
C ALA A 25 -73.92 12.06 23.08
N HIS A 26 -72.94 11.25 23.53
CA HIS A 26 -72.09 11.59 24.67
C HIS A 26 -70.61 11.39 24.33
N THR A 27 -69.82 12.42 24.61
CA THR A 27 -68.40 12.53 24.28
C THR A 27 -67.53 11.66 25.17
N SER A 28 -67.00 10.56 24.62
CA SER A 28 -65.94 9.77 25.26
C SER A 28 -64.57 10.17 24.68
N ILE A 29 -63.70 10.74 25.52
CA ILE A 29 -62.32 11.07 25.13
C ILE A 29 -61.48 9.81 25.23
N ALA A 30 -61.44 9.05 24.12
CA ALA A 30 -60.58 7.88 23.98
C ALA A 30 -59.09 8.31 24.01
N ARG A 31 -58.40 8.05 25.11
CA ARG A 31 -56.95 8.26 25.21
C ARG A 31 -56.23 7.31 24.24
N GLN A 32 -55.50 7.87 23.29
CA GLN A 32 -54.56 7.10 22.48
C GLN A 32 -53.46 6.50 23.39
N PRO A 33 -52.97 5.28 23.12
CA PRO A 33 -51.77 4.77 23.77
C PRO A 33 -50.57 5.66 23.37
N PRO A 34 -49.59 5.86 24.27
CA PRO A 34 -48.42 6.67 23.95
C PRO A 34 -47.61 6.02 22.82
N ASN A 35 -47.23 6.82 21.82
CA ASN A 35 -46.28 6.41 20.80
C ASN A 35 -44.98 5.97 21.47
N PHE A 36 -44.68 4.68 21.43
CA PHE A 36 -43.33 4.18 21.65
C PHE A 36 -42.45 4.64 20.49
N TYR A 37 -41.89 5.85 20.63
CA TYR A 37 -40.74 6.26 19.85
C TYR A 37 -39.64 5.22 20.08
N ALA A 38 -39.41 4.38 19.08
CA ALA A 38 -38.23 3.55 19.03
C ALA A 38 -37.02 4.48 19.06
N MET A 39 -36.33 4.56 20.21
CA MET A 39 -35.08 5.29 20.31
C MET A 39 -34.08 4.62 19.38
N ALA A 40 -33.85 5.23 18.22
CA ALA A 40 -32.77 4.84 17.34
C ALA A 40 -31.48 4.92 18.15
N THR A 41 -30.86 3.77 18.43
CA THR A 41 -29.63 3.67 19.21
C THR A 41 -28.61 4.62 18.58
N PRO A 42 -28.05 5.59 19.32
CA PRO A 42 -27.16 6.58 18.72
C PRO A 42 -25.98 5.84 18.10
N ALA A 43 -25.84 5.96 16.78
CA ALA A 43 -24.83 5.24 16.02
C ALA A 43 -23.47 5.46 16.67
N ALA A 44 -22.79 4.37 17.06
CA ALA A 44 -21.57 4.42 17.83
C ALA A 44 -20.56 5.34 17.13
N ARG A 45 -20.10 6.37 17.83
CA ARG A 45 -19.13 7.32 17.27
C ARG A 45 -17.83 6.58 17.00
N THR A 46 -17.60 6.24 15.74
CA THR A 46 -16.35 5.62 15.29
C THR A 46 -15.20 6.58 15.56
N ASN A 47 -14.40 6.31 16.59
CA ASN A 47 -13.22 7.10 16.93
C ASN A 47 -12.06 6.90 15.93
N CYS A 48 -12.25 6.06 14.90
CA CYS A 48 -11.27 5.82 13.85
C CYS A 48 -11.01 7.07 13.00
N LYS A 49 -9.78 7.58 13.05
CA LYS A 49 -9.32 8.68 12.21
C LYS A 49 -8.91 8.14 10.83
N VAL A 50 -9.79 8.29 9.84
CA VAL A 50 -9.45 7.96 8.45
C VAL A 50 -8.47 9.00 7.89
N ILE A 51 -7.33 8.56 7.36
CA ILE A 51 -6.28 9.42 6.79
C ILE A 51 -6.03 9.01 5.33
N LEU A 52 -6.16 9.98 4.42
CA LEU A 52 -6.01 9.77 2.98
C LEU A 52 -4.55 9.96 2.55
N ALA A 53 -4.07 9.12 1.62
CA ALA A 53 -2.72 9.20 1.04
C ALA A 53 -2.34 10.62 0.56
N GLY A 54 -3.29 11.38 0.01
CA GLY A 54 -3.05 12.75 -0.46
C GLY A 54 -2.65 13.74 0.65
N THR A 55 -3.08 13.52 1.90
CA THR A 55 -2.68 14.37 3.03
C THR A 55 -1.24 14.11 3.44
N ILE A 56 -0.81 12.85 3.39
CA ILE A 56 0.56 12.41 3.70
C ILE A 56 1.52 12.83 2.59
N ALA A 57 1.12 12.60 1.32
CA ALA A 57 1.91 12.92 0.14
C ALA A 57 2.27 14.41 0.04
N LYS A 58 1.42 15.34 0.51
CA LYS A 58 1.71 16.79 0.49
C LYS A 58 3.06 17.15 1.14
N GLY A 59 3.41 16.53 2.26
CA GLY A 59 4.70 16.78 2.93
C GLY A 59 5.89 16.31 2.10
N LEU A 60 5.78 15.09 1.55
CA LEU A 60 6.82 14.51 0.69
C LEU A 60 6.97 15.27 -0.63
N LEU A 61 5.87 15.76 -1.21
CA LEU A 61 5.90 16.58 -2.42
C LEU A 61 6.53 17.96 -2.18
N ALA A 62 6.45 18.50 -0.96
CA ALA A 62 7.20 19.70 -0.57
C ALA A 62 8.73 19.42 -0.45
N GLU A 63 9.14 18.29 0.14
CA GLU A 63 10.56 17.83 0.10
C GLU A 63 11.05 17.68 -1.36
N VAL A 64 10.20 17.15 -2.23
CA VAL A 64 10.49 16.94 -3.66
C VAL A 64 10.62 18.28 -4.41
N ALA A 65 9.74 19.25 -4.16
CA ALA A 65 9.82 20.57 -4.79
C ALA A 65 11.10 21.35 -4.37
N ASP A 66 11.47 21.28 -3.10
CA ASP A 66 12.75 21.82 -2.58
C ASP A 66 13.98 21.09 -3.14
N GLY A 67 13.88 19.78 -3.39
CA GLY A 67 14.93 19.00 -4.06
C GLY A 67 15.06 19.31 -5.55
N LEU A 68 13.94 19.60 -6.23
CA LEU A 68 13.87 19.91 -7.66
C LEU A 68 14.38 21.32 -7.97
N SER A 69 14.09 22.32 -7.13
CA SER A 69 14.55 23.71 -7.32
C SER A 69 16.08 23.87 -7.28
N LYS A 70 16.80 22.84 -6.83
CA LYS A 70 18.27 22.76 -6.76
C LYS A 70 18.89 22.03 -7.97
N LEU A 71 18.08 21.66 -8.96
CA LEU A 71 18.52 21.08 -10.22
C LEU A 71 18.39 22.12 -11.35
N ALA A 72 19.45 22.28 -12.15
CA ALA A 72 19.44 23.15 -13.32
C ALA A 72 18.52 22.66 -14.46
N GLU A 73 18.16 21.37 -14.45
CA GLU A 73 17.36 20.71 -15.48
C GLU A 73 16.29 19.83 -14.81
N LYS A 74 15.16 19.64 -15.51
CA LYS A 74 14.07 18.80 -15.04
C LYS A 74 14.39 17.31 -15.27
N PRO A 75 14.28 16.45 -14.25
CA PRO A 75 14.38 15.01 -14.47
C PRO A 75 13.20 14.50 -15.30
N LYS A 76 13.51 13.80 -16.39
CA LYS A 76 12.55 13.11 -17.26
C LYS A 76 12.37 11.66 -16.82
N LEU A 77 11.13 11.28 -16.49
CA LEU A 77 10.72 9.92 -16.16
C LEU A 77 10.00 9.29 -17.37
N VAL A 78 10.36 8.04 -17.71
CA VAL A 78 9.62 7.23 -18.68
C VAL A 78 8.84 6.14 -17.96
N GLY A 79 7.55 6.03 -18.26
CA GLY A 79 6.71 4.93 -17.81
C GLY A 79 6.43 3.94 -18.93
N PHE A 80 6.63 2.64 -18.67
CA PHE A 80 6.29 1.56 -19.60
C PHE A 80 5.04 0.81 -19.17
N LEU A 81 4.04 0.76 -20.05
CA LEU A 81 2.80 0.02 -19.87
C LEU A 81 2.67 -1.05 -20.95
N ALA A 82 2.69 -2.32 -20.54
CA ALA A 82 2.65 -3.49 -21.42
C ALA A 82 1.54 -4.49 -21.03
N ASN A 83 0.48 -3.99 -20.41
CA ASN A 83 -0.73 -4.75 -20.08
C ASN A 83 -1.99 -3.95 -20.44
N GLU A 84 -3.14 -4.63 -20.42
CA GLU A 84 -4.44 -4.06 -20.77
C GLU A 84 -5.31 -3.81 -19.51
N ASP A 85 -4.73 -3.82 -18.30
CA ASP A 85 -5.50 -3.65 -17.06
C ASP A 85 -5.95 -2.19 -16.90
N PRO A 86 -7.28 -1.89 -16.88
CA PRO A 86 -7.76 -0.54 -16.66
C PRO A 86 -7.25 0.11 -15.37
N ALA A 87 -6.94 -0.68 -14.33
CA ALA A 87 -6.35 -0.17 -13.09
C ALA A 87 -4.90 0.29 -13.29
N ALA A 88 -4.11 -0.44 -14.09
CA ALA A 88 -2.75 -0.05 -14.45
C ALA A 88 -2.74 1.19 -15.35
N HIS A 89 -3.62 1.27 -16.36
CA HIS A 89 -3.84 2.47 -17.17
C HIS A 89 -4.16 3.69 -16.30
N MET A 90 -5.16 3.60 -15.42
CA MET A 90 -5.52 4.70 -14.51
C MET A 90 -4.38 5.12 -13.59
N TYR A 91 -3.58 4.17 -13.09
CA TYR A 91 -2.43 4.47 -12.25
C TYR A 91 -1.27 5.11 -13.04
N ALA A 92 -1.08 4.72 -14.31
CA ALA A 92 -0.12 5.35 -15.22
C ALA A 92 -0.51 6.80 -15.55
N ASP A 93 -1.79 7.06 -15.87
CA ASP A 93 -2.30 8.42 -16.09
C ASP A 93 -2.16 9.31 -14.85
N TRP A 94 -2.47 8.77 -13.66
CA TRP A 94 -2.27 9.49 -12.40
C TRP A 94 -0.80 9.73 -12.08
N SER A 95 0.09 8.80 -12.42
CA SER A 95 1.54 8.97 -12.29
C SER A 95 2.02 10.10 -13.20
N ALA A 96 1.68 10.03 -14.50
CA ALA A 96 2.06 11.03 -15.50
C ALA A 96 1.56 12.43 -15.14
N LYS A 97 0.30 12.53 -14.69
CA LYS A 97 -0.28 13.78 -14.19
C LYS A 97 0.47 14.30 -12.96
N THR A 98 0.68 13.47 -11.95
CA THR A 98 1.34 13.89 -10.70
C THR A 98 2.78 14.35 -10.96
N CYS A 99 3.52 13.69 -11.85
CA CYS A 99 4.89 14.09 -12.22
C CYS A 99 4.89 15.50 -12.84
N ARG A 100 4.04 15.74 -13.85
CA ARG A 100 3.91 17.05 -14.52
C ARG A 100 3.44 18.15 -13.57
N GLU A 101 2.47 17.86 -12.71
CA GLU A 101 1.98 18.80 -11.67
C GLU A 101 3.05 19.17 -10.62
N ASN A 102 4.10 18.35 -10.46
CA ASN A 102 5.21 18.60 -9.54
C ASN A 102 6.53 18.97 -10.26
N GLY A 103 6.45 19.39 -11.53
CA GLY A 103 7.59 19.95 -12.27
C GLY A 103 8.50 18.96 -13.00
N PHE A 104 8.19 17.67 -12.98
CA PHE A 104 8.92 16.61 -13.70
C PHE A 104 8.36 16.40 -15.10
N ASP A 105 9.23 16.13 -16.05
CA ASP A 105 8.80 15.74 -17.39
C ASP A 105 8.48 14.24 -17.40
N PHE A 106 7.38 13.84 -18.05
CA PHE A 106 6.90 12.46 -18.05
C PHE A 106 6.45 12.01 -19.44
N ASP A 107 7.00 10.89 -19.89
CA ASP A 107 6.76 10.23 -21.17
C ASP A 107 6.16 8.83 -20.90
N LEU A 108 4.93 8.59 -21.37
CA LEU A 108 4.22 7.33 -21.16
C LEU A 108 4.25 6.50 -22.46
N ARG A 109 4.94 5.37 -22.41
CA ARG A 109 5.12 4.47 -23.55
C ARG A 109 4.25 3.22 -23.34
N VAL A 110 3.17 3.14 -24.10
CA VAL A 110 2.39 1.91 -24.24
C VAL A 110 3.09 1.05 -25.30
N VAL A 111 3.51 -0.16 -24.94
CA VAL A 111 4.33 -1.05 -25.78
C VAL A 111 3.77 -2.48 -25.74
N SER A 112 4.07 -3.32 -26.73
CA SER A 112 3.65 -4.72 -26.66
C SER A 112 4.49 -5.52 -25.66
N LYS A 113 4.02 -6.73 -25.32
CA LYS A 113 4.76 -7.68 -24.48
C LYS A 113 5.98 -8.31 -25.18
N ALA A 114 6.17 -8.06 -26.47
CA ALA A 114 7.39 -8.42 -27.20
C ALA A 114 8.42 -7.28 -27.12
N ASP A 115 7.97 -6.03 -27.28
CA ASP A 115 8.85 -4.86 -27.46
C ASP A 115 9.34 -4.27 -26.12
N ILE A 116 8.79 -4.71 -24.98
CA ILE A 116 9.08 -4.16 -23.64
C ILE A 116 10.57 -4.24 -23.27
N GLU A 117 11.25 -5.33 -23.63
CA GLU A 117 12.68 -5.54 -23.35
C GLU A 117 13.54 -4.54 -24.12
N GLU A 118 13.39 -4.48 -25.45
CA GLU A 118 14.11 -3.52 -26.31
C GLU A 118 13.77 -2.06 -25.93
N SER A 119 12.52 -1.79 -25.56
CA SER A 119 12.08 -0.46 -25.11
C SER A 119 12.78 -0.01 -23.82
N ILE A 120 12.96 -0.91 -22.85
CA ILE A 120 13.70 -0.62 -21.62
C ILE A 120 15.20 -0.48 -21.91
N LEU A 121 15.78 -1.35 -22.74
CA LEU A 121 17.19 -1.27 -23.14
C LEU A 121 17.50 0.03 -23.91
N SER A 122 16.59 0.49 -24.76
CA SER A 122 16.67 1.80 -25.41
C SER A 122 16.63 2.95 -24.38
N ALA A 123 15.66 2.93 -23.45
CA ALA A 123 15.54 3.95 -22.41
C ALA A 123 16.69 3.96 -21.39
N ASN A 124 17.36 2.83 -21.19
CA ASN A 124 18.59 2.75 -20.40
C ASN A 124 19.74 3.56 -21.03
N ASN A 125 19.86 3.53 -22.36
CA ASN A 125 20.94 4.18 -23.09
C ASN A 125 20.69 5.67 -23.44
N ASP A 126 19.43 6.09 -23.54
CA ASP A 126 19.05 7.50 -23.78
C ASP A 126 19.48 8.41 -22.60
N PRO A 127 20.42 9.37 -22.80
CA PRO A 127 20.91 10.23 -21.72
C PRO A 127 19.88 11.30 -21.28
N THR A 128 18.82 11.54 -22.06
CA THR A 128 17.75 12.46 -21.66
C THR A 128 16.83 11.85 -20.60
N ILE A 129 16.78 10.52 -20.49
CA ILE A 129 15.94 9.79 -19.53
C ILE A 129 16.69 9.67 -18.20
N HIS A 130 16.08 10.18 -17.14
CA HIS A 130 16.66 10.21 -15.80
C HIS A 130 16.13 9.09 -14.91
N GLY A 131 14.97 8.51 -15.25
CA GLY A 131 14.40 7.36 -14.55
C GLY A 131 13.37 6.60 -15.38
N ILE A 132 13.10 5.35 -14.96
CA ILE A 132 12.20 4.40 -15.61
C ILE A 132 11.28 3.76 -14.55
N ILE A 133 9.97 3.78 -14.80
CA ILE A 133 8.93 3.07 -14.04
C ILE A 133 8.24 2.04 -14.95
N VAL A 134 7.88 0.85 -14.44
CA VAL A 134 7.26 -0.22 -15.22
C VAL A 134 5.96 -0.67 -14.57
N TYR A 135 4.85 -0.67 -15.32
CA TYR A 135 3.53 -0.96 -14.77
C TYR A 135 3.23 -2.46 -14.76
N TYR A 136 3.57 -3.12 -13.64
CA TYR A 136 3.28 -4.53 -13.36
C TYR A 136 1.80 -4.76 -12.96
N PRO A 137 1.24 -5.96 -13.19
CA PRO A 137 1.88 -7.12 -13.81
C PRO A 137 1.89 -7.04 -15.34
N ILE A 138 2.92 -7.57 -15.98
CA ILE A 138 2.99 -7.66 -17.46
C ILE A 138 2.60 -9.07 -17.89
N TYR A 139 3.22 -10.07 -17.27
CA TYR A 139 2.98 -11.49 -17.51
C TYR A 139 2.21 -12.12 -16.34
N PRO A 140 1.59 -13.31 -16.53
CA PRO A 140 0.94 -14.02 -15.43
C PRO A 140 1.93 -14.31 -14.29
N ALA A 141 1.49 -14.21 -13.04
CA ALA A 141 2.36 -14.36 -11.85
C ALA A 141 3.11 -15.71 -11.78
N THR A 142 2.63 -16.74 -12.48
CA THR A 142 3.30 -18.05 -12.63
C THR A 142 4.57 -18.01 -13.47
N SER A 143 4.74 -17.01 -14.35
CA SER A 143 5.81 -16.96 -15.36
C SER A 143 7.18 -16.55 -14.83
N ARG A 144 7.24 -15.83 -13.70
CA ARG A 144 8.41 -15.09 -13.18
C ARG A 144 9.03 -14.05 -14.14
N GLN A 145 8.45 -13.82 -15.32
CA GLN A 145 9.02 -12.93 -16.34
C GLN A 145 9.06 -11.46 -15.88
N ASP A 146 8.06 -10.99 -15.13
CA ASP A 146 8.07 -9.67 -14.49
C ASP A 146 9.34 -9.43 -13.64
N SER A 147 9.84 -10.45 -12.94
CA SER A 147 11.07 -10.35 -12.15
C SER A 147 12.35 -10.29 -12.99
N TYR A 148 12.32 -10.77 -14.24
CA TYR A 148 13.38 -10.56 -15.21
C TYR A 148 13.35 -9.13 -15.77
N ILE A 149 12.16 -8.62 -16.12
CA ILE A 149 11.98 -7.22 -16.56
C ILE A 149 12.48 -6.23 -15.48
N GLN A 150 12.25 -6.53 -14.19
CA GLN A 150 12.79 -5.76 -13.06
C GLN A 150 14.32 -5.68 -13.00
N GLN A 151 15.05 -6.62 -13.61
CA GLN A 151 16.52 -6.60 -13.70
C GLN A 151 17.05 -6.00 -15.01
N LEU A 152 16.19 -5.75 -16.00
CA LEU A 152 16.57 -5.03 -17.22
C LEU A 152 16.69 -3.52 -17.00
N VAL A 153 15.96 -2.95 -16.05
CA VAL A 153 16.03 -1.52 -15.75
C VAL A 153 17.40 -1.19 -15.14
N SER A 154 18.11 -0.21 -15.72
CA SER A 154 19.42 0.23 -15.22
C SER A 154 19.33 0.71 -13.78
N LEU A 155 20.27 0.28 -12.94
CA LEU A 155 20.37 0.67 -11.52
C LEU A 155 20.34 2.19 -11.33
N SER A 156 20.94 2.96 -12.25
CA SER A 156 20.96 4.43 -12.16
C SER A 156 19.63 5.09 -12.56
N LYS A 157 18.65 4.33 -13.06
CA LYS A 157 17.34 4.80 -13.55
C LYS A 157 16.13 4.09 -12.91
N ASP A 158 16.31 3.00 -12.18
CA ASP A 158 15.26 2.30 -11.42
C ASP A 158 14.73 3.18 -10.28
N VAL A 159 13.65 3.95 -10.52
CA VAL A 159 13.04 4.82 -9.50
C VAL A 159 12.20 4.04 -8.48
N GLU A 160 11.83 2.80 -8.82
CA GLU A 160 10.99 1.95 -7.98
C GLU A 160 11.81 1.19 -6.93
N GLY A 161 13.10 0.95 -7.18
CA GLY A 161 14.03 0.22 -6.30
C GLY A 161 13.89 -1.30 -6.38
N LEU A 162 13.49 -1.84 -7.54
CA LEU A 162 13.21 -3.25 -7.79
C LEU A 162 14.42 -4.04 -8.31
N THR A 163 15.49 -3.38 -8.77
CA THR A 163 16.74 -4.05 -9.12
C THR A 163 17.30 -4.77 -7.88
N HIS A 164 17.79 -6.00 -8.05
CA HIS A 164 18.26 -6.88 -6.98
C HIS A 164 19.27 -6.20 -6.04
N ARG A 165 20.13 -5.32 -6.56
CA ARG A 165 21.09 -4.53 -5.78
C ARG A 165 20.41 -3.65 -4.71
N TYR A 166 19.30 -2.99 -5.02
CA TYR A 166 18.57 -2.16 -4.05
C TYR A 166 17.84 -3.02 -3.01
N VAL A 167 17.19 -4.10 -3.46
CA VAL A 167 16.51 -5.06 -2.59
C VAL A 167 17.50 -5.76 -1.63
N PHE A 168 18.65 -6.21 -2.13
CA PHE A 168 19.75 -6.79 -1.35
C PHE A 168 20.31 -5.80 -0.33
N ASN A 169 20.62 -4.57 -0.77
CA ASN A 169 21.15 -3.53 0.12
C ASN A 169 20.18 -3.21 1.26
N MET A 170 18.87 -3.12 0.97
CA MET A 170 17.83 -2.94 1.99
C MET A 170 17.82 -4.11 2.99
N TYR A 171 17.82 -5.36 2.54
CA TYR A 171 17.84 -6.54 3.43
C TYR A 171 19.09 -6.56 4.32
N GLN A 172 20.25 -6.22 3.75
CA GLN A 172 21.55 -6.14 4.45
C GLN A 172 21.80 -4.80 5.18
N ASN A 173 20.81 -3.90 5.22
CA ASN A 173 20.90 -2.59 5.88
C ASN A 173 22.00 -1.65 5.32
N ILE A 174 22.50 -1.95 4.12
CA ILE A 174 23.53 -1.19 3.40
C ILE A 174 22.92 0.13 2.89
N ARG A 175 23.51 1.26 3.28
CA ARG A 175 22.94 2.60 3.02
C ARG A 175 23.50 3.32 1.79
N PHE A 176 24.59 2.80 1.20
CA PHE A 176 25.32 3.43 0.10
C PHE A 176 25.68 2.39 -0.98
N LEU A 177 25.77 2.82 -2.23
CA LEU A 177 26.12 1.96 -3.37
C LEU A 177 27.64 1.77 -3.51
N ASP A 178 28.39 2.73 -2.99
CA ASP A 178 29.79 3.07 -3.22
C ASP A 178 30.65 3.10 -1.91
N PRO A 179 30.53 2.12 -0.99
CA PRO A 179 31.43 2.09 0.16
C PRO A 179 32.89 1.89 -0.29
N PRO A 180 33.88 2.56 0.32
CA PRO A 180 33.78 3.37 1.53
C PRO A 180 33.51 4.87 1.30
N LYS A 181 33.33 5.34 0.06
CA LYS A 181 33.09 6.77 -0.24
C LYS A 181 31.79 7.28 0.38
N ASN A 182 30.71 6.50 0.24
CA ASN A 182 29.38 6.81 0.78
C ASN A 182 28.77 8.11 0.23
N GLU A 183 29.03 8.43 -1.04
CA GLU A 183 28.47 9.59 -1.73
C GLU A 183 27.09 9.26 -2.34
N GLN A 184 26.93 8.02 -2.82
CA GLN A 184 25.73 7.56 -3.52
C GLN A 184 24.81 6.74 -2.60
N LYS A 185 23.74 7.36 -2.10
CA LYS A 185 22.81 6.63 -1.21
C LYS A 185 22.05 5.55 -1.99
N SER A 186 22.00 4.35 -1.43
CA SER A 186 21.11 3.28 -1.90
C SER A 186 19.67 3.73 -1.67
N ILE A 187 18.84 3.80 -2.72
CA ILE A 187 17.40 3.97 -2.53
C ILE A 187 16.79 2.70 -1.93
N LEU A 188 15.55 2.81 -1.46
CA LEU A 188 14.76 1.69 -0.96
C LEU A 188 13.54 1.48 -1.88
N PRO A 189 13.01 0.24 -1.99
CA PRO A 189 11.83 -0.05 -2.77
C PRO A 189 10.65 0.88 -2.42
N CYS A 190 10.03 1.48 -3.44
CA CYS A 190 9.15 2.64 -3.28
C CYS A 190 7.90 2.35 -2.44
N THR A 191 7.29 1.17 -2.58
CA THR A 191 6.07 0.80 -1.84
C THR A 191 6.36 0.48 -0.36
N PRO A 192 7.37 -0.34 0.01
CA PRO A 192 7.84 -0.46 1.39
C PRO A 192 8.21 0.89 2.03
N LEU A 193 8.95 1.74 1.32
CA LEU A 193 9.32 3.08 1.81
C LEU A 193 8.09 4.00 1.97
N ALA A 194 7.09 3.89 1.10
CA ALA A 194 5.83 4.62 1.25
C ALA A 194 5.05 4.18 2.50
N VAL A 195 5.01 2.88 2.82
CA VAL A 195 4.43 2.40 4.09
C VAL A 195 5.20 2.94 5.31
N VAL A 196 6.53 2.94 5.27
CA VAL A 196 7.34 3.58 6.33
C VAL A 196 7.03 5.08 6.45
N LYS A 197 6.89 5.81 5.34
CA LYS A 197 6.50 7.23 5.36
C LYS A 197 5.08 7.48 5.89
N VAL A 198 4.15 6.54 5.68
CA VAL A 198 2.85 6.57 6.39
C VAL A 198 3.06 6.39 7.89
N LEU A 199 3.82 5.39 8.34
CA LEU A 199 4.04 5.12 9.76
C LEU A 199 4.81 6.23 10.51
N GLU A 200 5.75 6.90 9.83
CA GLU A 200 6.41 8.11 10.34
C GLU A 200 5.39 9.26 10.48
N TYR A 201 4.58 9.55 9.46
CA TYR A 201 3.55 10.59 9.52
C TYR A 201 2.53 10.34 10.65
N LEU A 202 2.11 9.07 10.83
CA LEU A 202 1.17 8.63 11.86
C LEU A 202 1.75 8.61 13.29
N GLN A 203 3.02 9.01 13.50
CA GLN A 203 3.72 8.99 14.80
C GLN A 203 3.79 7.59 15.45
N ILE A 204 3.82 6.53 14.62
CA ILE A 204 3.99 5.14 15.10
C ILE A 204 5.49 4.84 15.34
N TYR A 205 6.35 5.49 14.56
CA TYR A 205 7.77 5.62 14.83
C TYR A 205 7.99 6.53 16.04
N ASN A 206 8.52 5.99 17.14
CA ASN A 206 8.86 6.78 18.32
C ASN A 206 10.13 7.62 18.04
N SER A 207 9.96 8.93 17.94
CA SER A 207 11.04 9.89 17.66
C SER A 207 12.05 10.07 18.79
N ILE A 208 11.71 9.67 20.02
CA ILE A 208 12.61 9.69 21.19
C ILE A 208 13.68 8.58 21.07
N LEU A 209 13.39 7.50 20.34
CA LEU A 209 14.30 6.38 20.15
C LEU A 209 15.32 6.66 19.03
N PRO A 210 16.55 6.12 19.14
CA PRO A 210 17.58 6.29 18.13
C PRO A 210 17.14 5.75 16.75
N TYR A 211 17.71 6.32 15.69
CA TYR A 211 17.45 5.89 14.33
C TYR A 211 17.78 4.40 14.16
N GLY A 212 16.94 3.66 13.43
CA GLY A 212 17.03 2.21 13.32
C GLY A 212 16.56 1.45 14.56
N ASN A 213 15.92 2.08 15.56
CA ASN A 213 15.22 1.38 16.66
C ASN A 213 13.87 2.02 17.02
N ARG A 214 13.30 2.82 16.11
CA ARG A 214 12.11 3.66 16.36
C ARG A 214 10.79 2.89 16.46
N LEU A 215 10.75 1.64 15.99
CA LEU A 215 9.60 0.75 16.14
C LEU A 215 9.77 -0.26 17.29
N PHE A 216 10.78 -0.09 18.15
CA PHE A 216 10.98 -0.96 19.30
C PHE A 216 9.72 -1.05 20.19
N GLY A 217 9.33 -2.28 20.53
CA GLY A 217 8.12 -2.55 21.30
C GLY A 217 6.81 -2.50 20.49
N LYS A 218 6.85 -2.27 19.17
CA LYS A 218 5.67 -2.41 18.29
C LYS A 218 5.57 -3.81 17.69
N THR A 219 4.37 -4.37 17.72
CA THR A 219 3.99 -5.59 17.00
C THR A 219 3.21 -5.22 15.75
N ILE A 220 3.67 -5.67 14.58
CA ILE A 220 3.09 -5.34 13.27
C ILE A 220 2.74 -6.64 12.54
N THR A 221 1.57 -6.73 11.92
CA THR A 221 1.25 -7.80 10.97
C THR A 221 1.31 -7.25 9.53
N VAL A 222 2.04 -7.93 8.66
CA VAL A 222 2.11 -7.66 7.21
C VAL A 222 1.46 -8.83 6.48
N ILE A 223 0.28 -8.60 5.90
CA ILE A 223 -0.53 -9.57 5.17
C ILE A 223 -0.23 -9.45 3.67
N ASN A 224 0.92 -10.02 3.30
CA ASN A 224 1.49 -10.26 1.97
C ASN A 224 3.00 -10.55 2.19
N ARG A 225 3.56 -11.62 1.61
CA ARG A 225 5.00 -11.96 1.71
C ARG A 225 5.73 -11.96 0.36
N SER A 226 5.19 -11.27 -0.64
CA SER A 226 5.78 -11.15 -1.98
C SER A 226 7.21 -10.60 -1.94
N GLU A 227 8.02 -11.05 -2.89
CA GLU A 227 9.41 -10.59 -3.07
C GLU A 227 9.52 -9.09 -3.41
N VAL A 228 8.49 -8.54 -4.06
CA VAL A 228 8.45 -7.15 -4.54
C VAL A 228 8.11 -6.16 -3.42
N VAL A 229 7.25 -6.54 -2.47
CA VAL A 229 6.76 -5.62 -1.43
C VAL A 229 6.65 -6.27 -0.05
N GLY A 230 6.02 -7.45 0.06
CA GLY A 230 5.66 -8.05 1.34
C GLY A 230 6.86 -8.38 2.24
N ARG A 231 7.79 -9.20 1.74
CA ARG A 231 9.02 -9.55 2.47
C ARG A 231 9.99 -8.37 2.64
N PRO A 232 10.20 -7.50 1.62
CA PRO A 232 10.94 -6.24 1.80
C PRO A 232 10.41 -5.36 2.94
N LEU A 233 9.10 -5.16 3.02
CA LEU A 233 8.46 -4.38 4.08
C LEU A 233 8.64 -5.01 5.46
N ALA A 234 8.44 -6.33 5.58
CA ALA A 234 8.60 -7.02 6.85
C ALA A 234 10.04 -6.92 7.39
N ALA A 235 11.04 -7.08 6.52
CA ALA A 235 12.45 -6.91 6.87
C ALA A 235 12.80 -5.46 7.25
N LEU A 236 12.29 -4.47 6.53
CA LEU A 236 12.56 -3.05 6.79
C LEU A 236 12.01 -2.62 8.17
N LEU A 237 10.78 -3.01 8.49
CA LEU A 237 10.15 -2.73 9.78
C LEU A 237 10.85 -3.46 10.95
N ALA A 238 11.28 -4.71 10.73
CA ALA A 238 12.04 -5.48 11.72
C ALA A 238 13.45 -4.89 11.97
N ASN A 239 14.13 -4.41 10.92
CA ASN A 239 15.40 -3.68 11.02
C ASN A 239 15.25 -2.37 11.84
N ASP A 240 14.10 -1.69 11.76
CA ASP A 240 13.77 -0.52 12.58
C ASP A 240 13.31 -0.85 14.02
N GLY A 241 13.33 -2.13 14.41
CA GLY A 241 13.10 -2.60 15.78
C GLY A 241 11.73 -3.22 16.07
N ALA A 242 10.83 -3.33 15.08
CA ALA A 242 9.53 -3.96 15.26
C ALA A 242 9.63 -5.49 15.44
N LYS A 243 8.64 -6.08 16.09
CA LYS A 243 8.28 -7.50 15.94
C LYS A 243 7.28 -7.60 14.80
N VAL A 244 7.61 -8.30 13.71
CA VAL A 244 6.76 -8.31 12.51
C VAL A 244 6.29 -9.72 12.16
N TYR A 245 4.98 -9.94 12.16
CA TYR A 245 4.37 -11.16 11.62
C TYR A 245 4.18 -10.99 10.10
N SER A 246 4.98 -11.71 9.32
CA SER A 246 4.86 -11.78 7.86
C SER A 246 3.98 -12.97 7.47
N VAL A 247 2.79 -12.64 6.97
CA VAL A 247 1.70 -13.59 6.71
C VAL A 247 1.51 -13.80 5.20
N ASP A 248 1.23 -15.04 4.85
CA ASP A 248 1.17 -15.57 3.49
C ASP A 248 0.23 -16.78 3.45
N LEU A 249 -0.03 -17.33 2.26
CA LEU A 249 -0.86 -18.54 2.10
C LEU A 249 -0.27 -19.76 2.82
N ASP A 250 1.05 -19.90 2.80
CA ASP A 250 1.79 -21.02 3.40
C ASP A 250 2.05 -20.83 4.92
N GLY A 251 1.36 -19.90 5.59
CA GLY A 251 1.46 -19.66 7.03
C GLY A 251 2.40 -18.52 7.43
N VAL A 252 2.67 -18.40 8.74
CA VAL A 252 3.25 -17.21 9.36
C VAL A 252 4.76 -17.35 9.62
N GLN A 253 5.50 -16.27 9.37
CA GLN A 253 6.89 -16.11 9.79
C GLN A 253 7.01 -14.87 10.69
N MET A 254 7.83 -14.94 11.73
CA MET A 254 8.11 -13.83 12.64
C MET A 254 9.48 -13.22 12.30
N PHE A 255 9.49 -11.98 11.82
CA PHE A 255 10.66 -11.19 11.53
C PHE A 255 11.01 -10.34 12.75
N THR A 256 12.28 -10.35 13.18
CA THR A 256 12.80 -9.53 14.27
C THR A 256 14.09 -8.85 13.87
N ARG A 257 14.51 -7.82 14.61
CA ARG A 257 15.89 -7.31 14.54
C ARG A 257 16.88 -8.45 14.81
N GLY A 258 17.99 -8.51 14.07
CA GLY A 258 19.08 -9.43 14.36
C GLY A 258 19.75 -9.16 15.70
N GLN A 259 20.20 -10.22 16.38
CA GLN A 259 20.77 -10.13 17.72
C GLN A 259 22.31 -10.18 17.72
N GLY A 260 22.93 -9.27 18.49
CA GLY A 260 24.38 -9.17 18.66
C GLY A 260 25.04 -8.09 17.79
N ILE A 261 26.34 -7.87 18.01
CA ILE A 261 27.10 -6.77 17.41
C ILE A 261 27.32 -6.95 15.90
N THR A 262 27.38 -8.19 15.42
CA THR A 262 27.70 -8.55 14.02
C THR A 262 26.50 -8.73 13.11
N LYS A 263 25.27 -8.79 13.65
CA LYS A 263 24.05 -9.04 12.86
C LYS A 263 23.32 -7.74 12.51
N TYR A 264 23.71 -7.15 11.38
CA TYR A 264 23.14 -5.90 10.87
C TYR A 264 21.80 -6.06 10.12
N HIS A 265 21.36 -7.30 9.88
CA HIS A 265 20.13 -7.66 9.18
C HIS A 265 19.10 -8.35 10.10
N HIS A 266 17.84 -8.32 9.68
CA HIS A 266 16.70 -9.00 10.32
C HIS A 266 16.88 -10.53 10.43
N GLU A 267 16.37 -11.11 11.51
CA GLU A 267 16.22 -12.56 11.66
C GLU A 267 14.80 -12.99 11.31
N VAL A 268 14.66 -14.18 10.69
CA VAL A 268 13.37 -14.77 10.33
C VAL A 268 13.19 -16.07 11.10
N HIS A 269 12.19 -16.09 11.98
CA HIS A 269 11.83 -17.25 12.79
C HIS A 269 10.54 -17.85 12.21
N PRO A 270 10.54 -19.12 11.73
CA PRO A 270 9.29 -19.78 11.37
C PRO A 270 8.37 -19.85 12.60
N GLN A 271 7.06 -19.81 12.41
CA GLN A 271 6.09 -20.11 13.46
C GLN A 271 5.53 -21.52 13.27
N ASP A 272 4.87 -22.04 14.30
CA ASP A 272 4.19 -23.33 14.22
C ASP A 272 3.09 -23.30 13.14
N PRO A 273 2.86 -24.38 12.34
CA PRO A 273 1.81 -24.40 11.31
C PRO A 273 0.38 -24.17 11.81
N SER A 274 0.11 -24.31 13.11
CA SER A 274 -1.15 -23.94 13.75
C SER A 274 -1.27 -22.42 14.03
N PHE A 275 -0.16 -21.69 14.05
CA PHE A 275 -0.12 -20.24 14.29
C PHE A 275 -0.39 -19.48 12.98
N LYS A 276 -1.57 -18.88 12.89
CA LYS A 276 -2.13 -18.28 11.67
C LYS A 276 -2.45 -16.80 11.84
N LEU A 277 -3.03 -16.19 10.81
CA LEU A 277 -3.40 -14.77 10.78
C LEU A 277 -4.27 -14.38 11.98
N GLU A 278 -5.19 -15.27 12.36
CA GLU A 278 -6.14 -15.11 13.47
C GLU A 278 -5.44 -14.96 14.83
N ASN A 279 -4.23 -15.51 14.98
CA ASN A 279 -3.39 -15.33 16.16
C ASN A 279 -2.56 -14.04 16.10
N CYS A 280 -2.31 -13.50 14.91
CA CYS A 280 -1.49 -12.29 14.69
C CYS A 280 -2.28 -11.00 14.92
N LEU A 281 -3.53 -10.94 14.45
CA LEU A 281 -4.38 -9.74 14.49
C LEU A 281 -4.68 -9.21 15.92
N PRO A 282 -4.96 -10.06 16.93
CA PRO A 282 -5.20 -9.58 18.31
C PRO A 282 -3.94 -9.07 19.01
N LEU A 283 -2.75 -9.48 18.56
CA LEU A 283 -1.46 -9.09 19.14
C LEU A 283 -0.89 -7.80 18.55
N SER A 284 -1.41 -7.35 17.40
CA SER A 284 -0.78 -6.31 16.59
C SER A 284 -1.23 -4.89 16.96
N ASP A 285 -0.27 -3.98 17.10
CA ASP A 285 -0.51 -2.53 17.17
C ASP A 285 -0.80 -1.94 15.77
N VAL A 286 -0.30 -2.60 14.72
CA VAL A 286 -0.47 -2.20 13.32
C VAL A 286 -0.79 -3.42 12.45
N VAL A 287 -1.79 -3.32 11.59
CA VAL A 287 -2.13 -4.33 10.57
C VAL A 287 -1.99 -3.70 9.19
N ILE A 288 -1.12 -4.26 8.36
CA ILE A 288 -0.79 -3.77 7.03
C ILE A 288 -1.16 -4.86 6.02
N SER A 289 -2.08 -4.59 5.11
CA SER A 289 -2.55 -5.57 4.13
C SER A 289 -2.30 -5.10 2.70
N GLY A 290 -1.90 -6.03 1.83
CA GLY A 290 -1.65 -5.76 0.43
C GLY A 290 -1.85 -6.98 -0.46
N VAL A 291 -2.87 -7.78 -0.17
CA VAL A 291 -3.23 -8.97 -0.96
C VAL A 291 -3.91 -8.53 -2.27
N PRO A 292 -3.48 -9.00 -3.45
CA PRO A 292 -4.19 -8.75 -4.69
C PRO A 292 -5.48 -9.59 -4.74
N GLY A 293 -6.58 -9.01 -5.26
CA GLY A 293 -7.84 -9.72 -5.44
C GLY A 293 -9.01 -9.11 -4.65
N LYS A 294 -10.04 -8.71 -5.39
CA LYS A 294 -11.29 -8.10 -4.90
C LYS A 294 -12.00 -8.91 -3.80
N THR A 295 -11.85 -10.22 -3.82
CA THR A 295 -12.45 -11.18 -2.88
C THR A 295 -11.80 -11.17 -1.50
N TYR A 296 -10.49 -10.92 -1.38
CA TYR A 296 -9.80 -11.01 -0.10
C TYR A 296 -10.24 -9.90 0.87
N LYS A 297 -10.57 -10.28 2.10
CA LYS A 297 -10.88 -9.36 3.21
C LYS A 297 -10.18 -9.84 4.49
N VAL A 298 -9.57 -8.92 5.22
CA VAL A 298 -9.09 -9.16 6.58
C VAL A 298 -10.31 -9.22 7.52
N ASP A 299 -10.39 -10.23 8.38
CA ASP A 299 -11.43 -10.26 9.42
C ASP A 299 -11.16 -9.14 10.44
N THR A 300 -12.00 -8.12 10.39
CA THR A 300 -11.90 -6.95 11.27
C THR A 300 -12.25 -7.27 12.72
N ASN A 301 -12.99 -8.35 13.01
CA ASN A 301 -13.39 -8.69 14.37
C ASN A 301 -12.19 -9.11 15.24
N LEU A 302 -11.19 -9.70 14.61
CA LEU A 302 -9.93 -10.16 15.23
C LEU A 302 -8.89 -9.04 15.37
N ILE A 303 -9.12 -7.87 14.77
CA ILE A 303 -8.22 -6.72 14.90
C ILE A 303 -8.35 -6.14 16.31
N ARG A 304 -7.21 -6.00 16.98
CA ARG A 304 -7.09 -5.38 18.31
C ARG A 304 -7.66 -3.96 18.33
N ASP A 305 -8.46 -3.66 19.35
CA ASP A 305 -9.04 -2.33 19.56
C ASP A 305 -7.93 -1.26 19.65
N GLY A 306 -8.07 -0.21 18.85
CA GLY A 306 -7.09 0.87 18.76
C GLY A 306 -5.90 0.61 17.83
N ALA A 307 -5.81 -0.54 17.15
CA ALA A 307 -4.75 -0.80 16.17
C ALA A 307 -4.81 0.18 14.96
N VAL A 308 -3.70 0.31 14.25
CA VAL A 308 -3.62 1.11 13.00
C VAL A 308 -3.72 0.19 11.79
N CYS A 309 -4.65 0.48 10.88
CA CYS A 309 -4.87 -0.33 9.67
C CYS A 309 -4.40 0.41 8.41
N ILE A 310 -3.57 -0.23 7.59
CA ILE A 310 -3.03 0.33 6.33
C ILE A 310 -3.28 -0.65 5.18
N ASN A 311 -3.90 -0.18 4.11
CA ASN A 311 -4.08 -0.94 2.87
C ASN A 311 -3.10 -0.44 1.78
N PHE A 312 -2.30 -1.33 1.21
CA PHE A 312 -1.43 -1.03 0.07
C PHE A 312 -1.79 -1.79 -1.22
N SER A 313 -2.78 -2.69 -1.18
CA SER A 313 -3.36 -3.26 -2.41
C SER A 313 -4.18 -2.22 -3.16
N SER A 314 -4.23 -2.35 -4.49
CA SER A 314 -5.19 -1.64 -5.35
C SER A 314 -6.64 -2.03 -5.00
N ASP A 315 -6.84 -3.25 -4.51
CA ASP A 315 -8.12 -3.71 -3.98
C ASP A 315 -8.28 -3.31 -2.51
N LYS A 316 -9.53 -3.17 -2.06
CA LYS A 316 -9.84 -2.92 -0.64
C LYS A 316 -9.71 -4.23 0.15
N ASN A 317 -8.60 -4.43 0.85
CA ASN A 317 -8.43 -5.60 1.72
C ASN A 317 -9.16 -5.49 3.08
N PHE A 318 -9.63 -4.31 3.47
CA PHE A 318 -10.45 -4.12 4.67
C PHE A 318 -11.88 -3.73 4.26
N ASP A 319 -12.88 -4.23 4.99
CA ASP A 319 -14.19 -3.58 4.97
C ASP A 319 -14.06 -2.18 5.58
N SER A 320 -14.54 -1.17 4.86
CA SER A 320 -14.30 0.23 5.19
C SER A 320 -15.12 0.73 6.38
N ASP A 321 -16.16 0.02 6.82
CA ASP A 321 -17.04 0.46 7.92
C ASP A 321 -16.84 -0.40 9.17
N ALA A 322 -16.62 -1.71 9.01
CA ALA A 322 -16.23 -2.58 10.12
C ALA A 322 -14.85 -2.22 10.69
N VAL A 323 -13.86 -1.87 9.84
CA VAL A 323 -12.52 -1.47 10.34
C VAL A 323 -12.56 -0.18 11.16
N LYS A 324 -13.51 0.73 10.89
CA LYS A 324 -13.69 1.99 11.65
C LYS A 324 -14.24 1.78 13.06
N GLN A 325 -14.83 0.62 13.36
CA GLN A 325 -15.29 0.27 14.71
C GLN A 325 -14.14 -0.23 15.60
N LYS A 326 -13.01 -0.61 15.00
CA LYS A 326 -11.87 -1.26 15.69
C LYS A 326 -10.59 -0.43 15.67
N ALA A 327 -10.21 0.10 14.51
CA ALA A 327 -8.93 0.78 14.33
C ALA A 327 -8.94 2.20 14.91
N SER A 328 -7.84 2.64 15.53
CA SER A 328 -7.67 4.06 15.91
C SER A 328 -7.44 4.95 14.67
N ILE A 329 -6.75 4.40 13.67
CA ILE A 329 -6.41 5.09 12.41
C ILE A 329 -6.57 4.09 11.26
N TYR A 330 -7.16 4.54 10.16
CA TYR A 330 -7.28 3.76 8.93
C TYR A 330 -6.76 4.54 7.72
N VAL A 331 -5.87 3.92 6.94
CA VAL A 331 -5.33 4.42 5.67
C VAL A 331 -5.84 3.52 4.53
N PRO A 332 -6.88 3.94 3.77
CA PRO A 332 -7.57 3.03 2.83
C PRO A 332 -6.80 2.67 1.56
N ALA A 333 -5.76 3.43 1.22
CA ALA A 333 -4.84 3.21 0.11
C ALA A 333 -3.59 4.08 0.33
N ILE A 334 -2.44 3.70 -0.23
CA ILE A 334 -1.19 4.49 -0.15
C ILE A 334 -0.68 5.06 -1.48
N GLY A 335 -1.28 4.76 -2.63
CA GLY A 335 -0.68 5.02 -3.96
C GLY A 335 -0.16 6.45 -4.22
N LYS A 336 -0.81 7.49 -3.69
CA LYS A 336 -0.28 8.88 -3.80
C LYS A 336 1.00 9.12 -2.99
N VAL A 337 1.20 8.38 -1.89
CA VAL A 337 2.47 8.35 -1.14
C VAL A 337 3.53 7.58 -1.92
N THR A 338 3.16 6.47 -2.58
CA THR A 338 4.07 5.71 -3.45
C THR A 338 4.62 6.58 -4.59
N ILE A 339 3.75 7.33 -5.30
CA ILE A 339 4.19 8.26 -6.36
C ILE A 339 5.08 9.38 -5.79
N ALA A 340 4.76 9.94 -4.63
CA ALA A 340 5.60 10.97 -3.99
C ALA A 340 6.98 10.43 -3.55
N VAL A 341 7.04 9.18 -3.07
CA VAL A 341 8.30 8.48 -2.76
C VAL A 341 9.09 8.17 -4.02
N LEU A 342 8.42 7.82 -5.13
CA LEU A 342 9.05 7.55 -6.42
C LEU A 342 9.70 8.81 -7.02
N LEU A 343 9.04 9.98 -6.95
CA LEU A 343 9.66 11.27 -7.32
C LEU A 343 10.87 11.59 -6.42
N ARG A 344 10.80 11.26 -5.13
CA ARG A 344 11.90 11.41 -4.17
C ARG A 344 13.07 10.45 -4.44
N ASN A 345 12.79 9.24 -4.96
CA ASN A 345 13.80 8.31 -5.46
C ASN A 345 14.44 8.85 -6.76
N LEU A 346 13.65 9.34 -7.72
CA LEU A 346 14.16 9.96 -8.96
C LEU A 346 15.12 11.12 -8.66
N LEU A 347 14.78 12.03 -7.76
CA LEU A 347 15.70 13.09 -7.32
C LEU A 347 16.98 12.54 -6.69
N ARG A 348 16.91 11.43 -5.94
CA ARG A 348 18.10 10.76 -5.39
C ARG A 348 18.97 10.14 -6.49
N LEU A 349 18.39 9.51 -7.51
CA LEU A 349 19.15 8.96 -8.63
C LEU A 349 19.89 10.07 -9.39
N VAL A 350 19.23 11.17 -9.73
CA VAL A 350 19.89 12.32 -10.40
C VAL A 350 20.99 12.93 -9.54
N GLN A 351 20.82 12.99 -8.21
CA GLN A 351 21.88 13.42 -7.29
C GLN A 351 23.08 12.45 -7.28
N ASN A 352 22.84 11.13 -7.26
CA ASN A 352 23.90 10.11 -7.30
C ASN A 352 24.64 10.11 -8.67
N GLN A 353 23.92 10.29 -9.78
CA GLN A 353 24.48 10.43 -11.13
C GLN A 353 25.41 11.65 -11.20
N LYS A 354 24.98 12.82 -10.71
CA LYS A 354 25.81 14.04 -10.70
C LYS A 354 27.05 13.92 -9.82
N ALA A 355 26.95 13.27 -8.65
CA ALA A 355 28.11 12.96 -7.83
C ALA A 355 29.12 12.06 -8.58
N SER A 356 28.63 11.04 -9.28
CA SER A 356 29.46 10.13 -10.09
C SER A 356 30.21 10.87 -11.22
N ALA A 357 29.54 11.82 -11.89
CA ALA A 357 30.11 12.59 -12.99
C ALA A 357 31.21 13.56 -12.52
N VAL A 358 31.04 14.21 -11.36
CA VAL A 358 32.08 15.07 -10.77
C VAL A 358 33.32 14.24 -10.41
N VAL A 359 33.13 13.11 -9.74
CA VAL A 359 34.22 12.20 -9.37
C VAL A 359 34.98 11.67 -10.58
N ALA A 360 34.31 11.38 -11.70
CA ALA A 360 34.97 10.97 -12.94
C ALA A 360 35.83 12.10 -13.53
N ALA A 361 35.29 13.32 -13.62
CA ALA A 361 36.01 14.48 -14.14
C ALA A 361 37.24 14.84 -13.28
N ASP A 362 37.12 14.79 -11.94
CA ASP A 362 38.24 15.02 -11.03
C ASP A 362 39.35 13.97 -11.21
N GLN A 363 39.00 12.72 -11.51
CA GLN A 363 39.97 11.65 -11.78
C GLN A 363 40.67 11.82 -13.14
N GLU A 364 39.96 12.25 -14.18
CA GLU A 364 40.58 12.59 -15.48
C GLU A 364 41.54 13.78 -15.37
N VAL A 365 41.16 14.83 -14.63
CA VAL A 365 42.00 16.02 -14.39
C VAL A 365 43.22 15.71 -13.52
N ALA A 366 43.11 14.74 -12.60
CA ALA A 366 44.27 14.25 -11.84
C ALA A 366 45.24 13.45 -12.74
N GLY A 367 44.75 12.50 -13.53
CA GLY A 367 45.58 11.69 -14.43
C GLY A 367 46.32 12.52 -15.49
N GLN A 368 45.73 13.63 -15.94
CA GLN A 368 46.36 14.59 -16.88
C GLN A 368 47.42 15.52 -16.22
N ARG A 369 47.75 15.33 -14.94
CA ARG A 369 48.80 16.09 -14.22
C ARG A 369 49.97 15.23 -13.76
N GLU A 370 49.89 13.91 -13.93
CA GLU A 370 50.92 12.94 -13.54
C GLU A 370 51.63 12.28 -14.75
N GLY A 371 51.33 12.75 -15.98
CA GLY A 371 51.97 12.36 -17.24
C GLY A 371 52.34 13.56 -18.10
#